data_AF-A0A971Q9A8-F1
#
_entry.id   AF-A0A971Q9A8-F1
#
_cell.length_a   1.000
_cell.length_b   1.000
_cell.length_c   1.000
_cell.angle_alpha   90.00
_cell.angle_beta   90.00
_cell.angle_gamma   90.00
#
_symmetry.space_group_name_H-M   'P 1'
#
loop_
_entity.id
_entity.type
_entity.pdbx_description
1 polymer ?
#
loop_
_entity_poly.entity_id
_entity_poly.type
_entity_poly.pdbx_seq_one_letter_code
_entity_poly.pdbx_strand_id
1 'polypeptide(L)'
;MAVLILGLIGLPCFCSSAAAADQPVVRCIYLVPADRKPWPEFPERLDAWIQYAQWYFACQLRGHGHSWRTFRFEKDRKGRARFSLIRTQRSMKELMTWNASKQAYAEFLDGMAESSRVAWRRSIVVIFRETLEMESDGALYWGGTRGGGDLAYVSTASLRLGRPERFNSNEEYAGRVLPELAEAVKQGHGDRELLSRPLKERALPAHLGSTLGSISGDCYGALLHELGHAFGLPHTGELPVVPDLQKEVSFRNAGWLMRTHWRLRGNLVRGVRDACAGLTGEEADVLARSPFFNKILDRREVKELDRGCGDMSVVSRRPAIGLDGRVMHDEGGQVVIQSVSGSGAE
;
A
#
# COMPACT_ATOMS: atom_id res chain seq x y z
N MET A 1 -4.79 -17.77 47.30
CA MET A 1 -5.05 -17.63 45.85
C MET A 1 -4.99 -19.02 45.23
N ALA A 2 -6.13 -19.55 44.79
CA ALA A 2 -6.23 -20.89 44.24
C ALA A 2 -5.86 -20.90 42.75
N VAL A 3 -4.89 -21.72 42.37
CA VAL A 3 -4.49 -21.98 40.98
C VAL A 3 -5.35 -23.14 40.47
N LEU A 4 -6.23 -22.86 39.52
CA LEU A 4 -7.08 -23.86 38.87
C LEU A 4 -6.31 -24.44 37.66
N ILE A 5 -5.94 -25.72 37.72
CA ILE A 5 -5.35 -26.45 36.59
C ILE A 5 -6.49 -27.20 35.88
N LEU A 6 -6.89 -26.73 34.70
CA LEU A 6 -7.89 -27.39 33.85
C LEU A 6 -7.21 -28.47 32.98
N GLY A 7 -7.80 -29.66 33.02
CA GLY A 7 -7.32 -30.87 32.36
C GLY A 7 -7.30 -30.80 30.82
N LEU A 8 -6.26 -31.44 30.27
CA LEU A 8 -6.04 -31.67 28.84
C LEU A 8 -6.96 -32.78 28.34
N ILE A 9 -7.99 -32.42 27.57
CA ILE A 9 -8.71 -33.36 26.70
C ILE A 9 -7.95 -33.38 25.36
N GLY A 10 -7.48 -34.57 24.96
CA GLY A 10 -6.71 -34.79 23.74
C GLY A 10 -7.52 -34.45 22.49
N LEU A 11 -7.18 -33.33 21.86
CA LEU A 11 -7.67 -32.98 20.52
C LEU A 11 -6.91 -33.78 19.46
N PRO A 12 -7.59 -34.28 18.42
CA PRO A 12 -6.94 -34.95 17.30
C PRO A 12 -5.89 -34.05 16.68
N CYS A 13 -4.66 -34.57 16.62
CA CYS A 13 -3.52 -33.93 16.00
C CYS A 13 -3.73 -33.90 14.48
N PHE A 14 -4.43 -32.89 13.98
CA PHE A 14 -4.47 -32.62 12.55
C PHE A 14 -3.06 -32.22 12.11
N CYS A 15 -2.35 -33.14 11.46
CA CYS A 15 -1.14 -32.84 10.74
C CYS A 15 -1.50 -31.89 9.57
N SER A 16 -1.50 -30.58 9.83
CA SER A 16 -1.42 -29.60 8.76
C SER A 16 -0.18 -29.92 7.94
N SER A 17 -0.37 -30.20 6.65
CA SER A 17 0.71 -30.49 5.71
C SER A 17 1.80 -29.43 5.80
N ALA A 18 2.98 -29.84 6.28
CA ALA A 18 4.14 -28.97 6.48
C ALA A 18 4.61 -28.29 5.17
N ALA A 19 4.23 -28.82 4.01
CA ALA A 19 4.61 -28.28 2.71
C ALA A 19 3.89 -26.96 2.34
N ALA A 20 2.74 -26.66 2.96
CA ALA A 20 2.04 -25.39 2.73
C ALA A 20 2.67 -24.21 3.50
N ALA A 21 3.54 -24.49 4.48
CA ALA A 21 4.06 -23.50 5.42
C ALA A 21 5.22 -22.64 4.89
N ASP A 22 5.80 -22.97 3.72
CA ASP A 22 7.04 -22.34 3.25
C ASP A 22 6.86 -21.30 2.13
N GLN A 23 5.62 -20.99 1.75
CA GLN A 23 5.40 -19.97 0.73
C GLN A 23 5.51 -18.55 1.31
N PRO A 24 6.22 -17.63 0.63
CA PRO A 24 6.29 -16.24 1.06
C PRO A 24 4.90 -15.60 1.11
N VAL A 25 4.63 -14.88 2.19
CA VAL A 25 3.36 -14.18 2.41
C VAL A 25 3.62 -12.74 2.82
N VAL A 26 2.66 -11.87 2.52
CA VAL A 26 2.56 -10.54 3.11
C VAL A 26 1.85 -10.65 4.46
N ARG A 27 2.49 -10.15 5.50
CA ARG A 27 1.94 -10.05 6.86
C ARG A 27 1.63 -8.61 7.18
N CYS A 28 0.61 -8.40 8.00
CA CYS A 28 0.19 -7.07 8.38
C CYS A 28 0.28 -6.89 9.89
N ILE A 29 0.85 -5.77 10.32
CA ILE A 29 0.95 -5.34 11.70
C ILE A 29 0.12 -4.07 11.88
N TYR A 30 -0.61 -4.01 12.98
CA TYR A 30 -1.17 -2.77 13.51
C TYR A 30 -0.39 -2.35 14.75
N LEU A 31 0.40 -1.29 14.64
CA LEU A 31 1.31 -0.82 15.69
C LEU A 31 0.63 0.31 16.50
N VAL A 32 0.35 0.03 17.78
CA VAL A 32 -0.33 0.94 18.70
C VAL A 32 0.66 1.51 19.71
N PRO A 33 0.83 2.83 19.78
CA PRO A 33 1.60 3.50 20.82
C PRO A 33 1.08 3.23 22.24
N ALA A 34 1.93 3.42 23.25
CA ALA A 34 1.59 3.25 24.66
C ALA A 34 0.46 4.18 25.13
N ASP A 35 0.35 5.37 24.54
CA ASP A 35 -0.60 6.44 24.85
C ASP A 35 -1.83 6.45 23.92
N ARG A 36 -2.10 5.34 23.23
CA ARG A 36 -3.22 5.20 22.29
C ARG A 36 -3.98 3.89 22.47
N LYS A 37 -5.21 3.86 21.92
CA LYS A 37 -6.02 2.64 21.78
C LYS A 37 -6.09 2.27 20.30
N PRO A 38 -6.18 0.97 19.97
CA PRO A 38 -6.44 0.59 18.58
C PRO A 38 -7.77 1.19 18.10
N TRP A 39 -7.81 1.62 16.84
CA TRP A 39 -9.03 2.11 16.22
C TRP A 39 -10.03 0.96 16.01
N PRO A 40 -11.25 0.98 16.58
CA PRO A 40 -12.12 -0.20 16.56
C PRO A 40 -12.41 -0.79 15.16
N GLU A 41 -12.48 0.04 14.11
CA GLU A 41 -12.75 -0.40 12.73
C GLU A 41 -11.49 -0.86 11.96
N PHE A 42 -10.31 -0.84 12.57
CA PHE A 42 -9.07 -1.18 11.85
C PHE A 42 -9.11 -2.57 11.17
N PRO A 43 -9.67 -3.65 11.77
CA PRO A 43 -9.61 -4.97 11.16
C PRO A 43 -10.33 -5.03 9.82
N GLU A 44 -11.55 -4.49 9.75
CA GLU A 44 -12.36 -4.46 8.54
C GLU A 44 -11.71 -3.56 7.48
N ARG A 45 -11.16 -2.43 7.90
CA ARG A 45 -10.51 -1.46 7.01
C ARG A 45 -9.25 -2.03 6.38
N LEU A 46 -8.39 -2.66 7.18
CA LEU A 46 -7.17 -3.27 6.69
C LEU A 46 -7.45 -4.41 5.71
N ASP A 47 -8.47 -5.23 5.99
CA ASP A 47 -8.84 -6.33 5.11
C ASP A 47 -9.25 -5.81 3.73
N ALA A 48 -10.10 -4.78 3.68
CA ALA A 48 -10.47 -4.11 2.44
C ALA A 48 -9.26 -3.50 1.71
N TRP A 49 -8.33 -2.88 2.44
CA TRP A 49 -7.12 -2.28 1.87
C TRP A 49 -6.18 -3.30 1.24
N ILE A 50 -5.98 -4.45 1.89
CA ILE A 50 -5.12 -5.50 1.37
C ILE A 50 -5.77 -6.20 0.17
N GLN A 51 -7.09 -6.43 0.21
CA GLN A 51 -7.82 -6.95 -0.95
C GLN A 51 -7.73 -6.01 -2.16
N TYR A 52 -7.89 -4.71 -1.93
CA TYR A 52 -7.66 -3.69 -2.94
C TYR A 52 -6.25 -3.79 -3.53
N ALA A 53 -5.22 -3.87 -2.67
CA ALA A 53 -3.85 -3.95 -3.15
C ALA A 53 -3.64 -5.20 -4.00
N GLN A 54 -4.19 -6.34 -3.59
CA GLN A 54 -4.16 -7.57 -4.39
C GLN A 54 -4.81 -7.38 -5.77
N TRP A 55 -6.00 -6.78 -5.82
CA TRP A 55 -6.72 -6.48 -7.06
C TRP A 55 -5.90 -5.57 -7.97
N TYR A 56 -5.38 -4.46 -7.43
CA TYR A 56 -4.59 -3.50 -8.18
C TYR A 56 -3.39 -4.17 -8.86
N PHE A 57 -2.55 -4.90 -8.11
CA PHE A 57 -1.37 -5.53 -8.71
C PHE A 57 -1.77 -6.62 -9.71
N ALA A 58 -2.86 -7.36 -9.47
CA ALA A 58 -3.36 -8.35 -10.43
C ALA A 58 -3.80 -7.70 -11.75
N CYS A 59 -4.53 -6.59 -11.68
CA CYS A 59 -4.94 -5.80 -12.84
C CYS A 59 -3.73 -5.25 -13.60
N GLN A 60 -2.75 -4.69 -12.89
CA GLN A 60 -1.53 -4.16 -13.51
C GLN A 60 -0.76 -5.28 -14.22
N LEU A 61 -0.47 -6.40 -13.53
CA LEU A 61 0.23 -7.53 -14.13
C LEU A 61 -0.51 -8.09 -15.34
N ARG A 62 -1.83 -8.24 -15.25
CA ARG A 62 -2.67 -8.66 -16.38
C ARG A 62 -2.55 -7.70 -17.56
N GLY A 63 -2.62 -6.40 -17.29
CA GLY A 63 -2.51 -5.35 -18.29
C GLY A 63 -1.16 -5.31 -19.02
N HIS A 64 -0.09 -5.73 -18.35
CA HIS A 64 1.23 -5.91 -18.95
C HIS A 64 1.41 -7.26 -19.66
N GLY A 65 0.38 -8.12 -19.72
CA GLY A 65 0.39 -9.38 -20.46
C GLY A 65 0.69 -10.61 -19.61
N HIS A 66 0.82 -10.46 -18.29
CA HIS A 66 0.94 -11.58 -17.37
C HIS A 66 -0.43 -12.22 -17.06
N SER A 67 -0.43 -13.32 -16.32
CA SER A 67 -1.67 -13.88 -15.76
C SER A 67 -2.25 -12.96 -14.68
N TRP A 68 -3.50 -13.21 -14.27
CA TRP A 68 -4.12 -12.57 -13.09
C TRP A 68 -3.43 -13.06 -11.82
N ARG A 69 -2.19 -12.65 -11.59
CA ARG A 69 -1.39 -13.06 -10.43
C ARG A 69 -1.22 -11.91 -9.45
N THR A 70 -1.14 -12.23 -8.17
CA THR A 70 -0.92 -11.26 -7.12
C THR A 70 -0.15 -11.89 -5.96
N PHE A 71 0.20 -11.10 -4.96
CA PHE A 71 0.85 -11.61 -3.76
C PHE A 71 -0.13 -12.37 -2.86
N ARG A 72 0.36 -13.29 -2.02
CA ARG A 72 -0.45 -13.89 -0.94
C ARG A 72 -0.34 -13.03 0.32
N PHE A 73 -1.44 -12.85 1.05
CA PHE A 73 -1.39 -12.33 2.42
C PHE A 73 -1.82 -13.39 3.42
N GLU A 74 -1.36 -13.25 4.66
CA GLU A 74 -1.72 -14.16 5.73
C GLU A 74 -3.22 -14.03 6.08
N LYS A 75 -3.95 -15.15 6.04
CA LYS A 75 -5.38 -15.18 6.34
C LYS A 75 -5.68 -15.91 7.66
N ASP A 76 -6.75 -15.48 8.34
CA ASP A 76 -7.34 -16.20 9.46
C ASP A 76 -8.15 -17.42 8.98
N ARG A 77 -8.68 -18.20 9.92
CA ARG A 77 -9.50 -19.40 9.60
C ARG A 77 -10.79 -19.07 8.84
N LYS A 78 -11.23 -17.81 8.84
CA LYS A 78 -12.41 -17.32 8.11
C LYS A 78 -12.04 -16.75 6.74
N GLY A 79 -10.77 -16.82 6.34
CA GLY A 79 -10.29 -16.31 5.06
C GLY A 79 -10.10 -14.79 5.00
N ARG A 80 -10.24 -14.09 6.13
CA ARG A 80 -9.97 -12.64 6.25
C ARG A 80 -8.49 -12.42 6.51
N ALA A 81 -7.99 -11.22 6.23
CA ALA A 81 -6.63 -10.85 6.57
C ALA A 81 -6.36 -11.02 8.07
N ARG A 82 -5.24 -11.66 8.37
CA ARG A 82 -4.72 -11.81 9.72
C ARG A 82 -3.77 -10.66 10.00
N PHE A 83 -3.98 -10.04 11.15
CA PHE A 83 -3.19 -8.91 11.61
C PHE A 83 -2.56 -9.23 12.96
N SER A 84 -1.31 -8.82 13.16
CA SER A 84 -0.70 -8.81 14.48
C SER A 84 -0.85 -7.42 15.10
N LEU A 85 -1.59 -7.34 16.21
CA LEU A 85 -1.73 -6.12 16.99
C LEU A 85 -0.55 -6.03 17.96
N ILE A 86 0.27 -4.99 17.81
CA ILE A 86 1.44 -4.78 18.66
C ILE A 86 1.22 -3.51 19.47
N ARG A 87 1.29 -3.62 20.79
CA ARG A 87 1.35 -2.46 21.69
C ARG A 87 2.81 -2.20 22.03
N THR A 88 3.26 -0.96 21.81
CA THR A 88 4.63 -0.56 22.11
C THR A 88 4.70 0.08 23.51
N GLN A 89 5.91 0.25 24.03
CA GLN A 89 6.18 1.11 25.19
C GLN A 89 6.43 2.57 24.80
N ARG A 90 6.35 2.90 23.51
CA ARG A 90 6.69 4.21 22.94
C ARG A 90 5.43 5.04 22.77
N SER A 91 5.54 6.33 23.01
CA SER A 91 4.47 7.29 22.71
C SER A 91 4.24 7.41 21.20
N MET A 92 3.07 7.95 20.86
CA MET A 92 2.68 8.24 19.49
C MET A 92 3.70 9.15 18.81
N LYS A 93 4.15 10.20 19.52
CA LYS A 93 5.14 11.17 19.03
C LYS A 93 6.48 10.53 18.71
N GLU A 94 6.98 9.61 19.55
CA GLU A 94 8.22 8.89 19.25
C GLU A 94 8.07 8.04 17.98
N LEU A 95 6.93 7.36 17.82
CA LEU A 95 6.64 6.50 16.66
C LEU A 95 6.39 7.27 15.36
N MET A 96 6.22 8.59 15.38
CA MET A 96 6.20 9.41 14.16
C MET A 96 7.52 9.30 13.39
N THR A 97 8.64 9.03 14.09
CA THR A 97 9.93 8.81 13.44
C THR A 97 10.05 7.40 12.87
N TRP A 98 10.72 7.31 11.72
CA TRP A 98 11.03 6.06 11.06
C TRP A 98 11.83 5.10 11.96
N ASN A 99 12.88 5.60 12.60
CA ASN A 99 13.80 4.78 13.38
C ASN A 99 13.10 4.17 14.60
N ALA A 100 12.27 4.93 15.31
CA ALA A 100 11.51 4.41 16.44
C ALA A 100 10.51 3.32 16.01
N SER A 101 9.89 3.48 14.84
CA SER A 101 8.97 2.47 14.29
C SER A 101 9.70 1.17 13.93
N LYS A 102 10.88 1.29 13.29
CA LYS A 102 11.76 0.14 13.01
C LYS A 102 12.21 -0.57 14.28
N GLN A 103 12.60 0.19 15.30
CA GLN A 103 13.04 -0.37 16.56
C GLN A 103 11.89 -1.11 17.27
N ALA A 104 10.68 -0.54 17.29
CA ALA A 104 9.50 -1.21 17.84
C ALA A 104 9.17 -2.53 17.12
N TYR A 105 9.36 -2.59 15.80
CA TYR A 105 9.20 -3.84 15.05
C TYR A 105 10.31 -4.86 15.38
N ALA A 106 11.57 -4.42 15.50
CA ALA A 106 12.66 -5.30 15.90
C ALA A 106 12.44 -5.88 17.31
N GLU A 107 12.05 -5.04 18.28
CA GLU A 107 11.68 -5.46 19.64
C GLU A 107 10.56 -6.52 19.64
N PHE A 108 9.56 -6.36 18.76
CA PHE A 108 8.53 -7.37 18.57
C PHE A 108 9.10 -8.71 18.07
N LEU A 109 9.93 -8.68 17.02
CA LEU A 109 10.57 -9.89 16.49
C LEU A 109 11.45 -10.58 17.53
N ASP A 110 12.16 -9.81 18.36
CA ASP A 110 13.02 -10.34 19.42
C ASP A 110 12.20 -11.03 20.52
N GLY A 111 10.96 -10.60 20.75
CA GLY A 111 10.02 -11.27 21.67
C GLY A 111 9.40 -12.57 21.13
N MET A 112 9.57 -12.89 19.85
CA MET A 112 8.99 -14.10 19.25
C MET A 112 9.86 -15.35 19.46
N ALA A 113 9.22 -16.53 19.51
CA ALA A 113 9.92 -17.81 19.39
C ALA A 113 10.67 -17.89 18.04
N GLU A 114 11.84 -18.52 18.02
CA GLU A 114 12.74 -18.52 16.84
C GLU A 114 12.06 -19.03 15.57
N SER A 115 11.27 -20.11 15.65
CA SER A 115 10.53 -20.65 14.50
C SER A 115 9.56 -19.64 13.89
N SER A 116 8.92 -18.83 14.73
CA SER A 116 8.04 -17.76 14.26
C SER A 116 8.86 -16.62 13.67
N ARG A 117 9.95 -16.23 14.32
CA ARG A 117 10.85 -15.17 13.81
C ARG A 117 11.38 -15.48 12.41
N VAL A 118 11.79 -16.72 12.14
CA VAL A 118 12.25 -17.15 10.80
C VAL A 118 11.15 -16.99 9.75
N ALA A 119 9.92 -17.40 10.07
CA ALA A 119 8.79 -17.24 9.15
C ALA A 119 8.50 -15.76 8.84
N TRP A 120 8.65 -14.88 9.82
CA TRP A 120 8.47 -13.43 9.65
C TRP A 120 9.58 -12.80 8.81
N ARG A 121 10.84 -13.22 8.98
CA ARG A 121 11.98 -12.74 8.17
C ARG A 121 11.92 -13.14 6.70
N ARG A 122 11.10 -14.13 6.35
CA ARG A 122 10.83 -14.54 4.96
C ARG A 122 9.56 -13.90 4.37
N SER A 123 8.90 -13.03 5.14
CA SER A 123 7.66 -12.37 4.77
C SER A 123 7.93 -10.93 4.40
N ILE A 124 7.07 -10.35 3.58
CA ILE A 124 6.96 -8.89 3.50
C ILE A 124 6.02 -8.45 4.61
N VAL A 125 6.38 -7.38 5.32
CA VAL A 125 5.58 -6.89 6.45
C VAL A 125 5.10 -5.46 6.20
N VAL A 126 3.78 -5.30 6.21
CA VAL A 126 3.11 -3.99 6.15
C VAL A 126 2.75 -3.56 7.56
N ILE A 127 3.25 -2.41 7.99
CA ILE A 127 3.07 -1.88 9.33
C ILE A 127 2.21 -0.63 9.26
N PHE A 128 1.00 -0.72 9.81
CA PHE A 128 0.08 0.40 9.98
C PHE A 128 0.29 1.01 11.36
N ARG A 129 0.75 2.27 11.40
CA ARG A 129 1.13 2.94 12.65
C ARG A 129 0.07 3.94 13.10
N GLU A 130 -0.39 3.79 14.33
CA GLU A 130 -1.34 4.70 14.95
C GLU A 130 -0.68 6.03 15.34
N THR A 131 -0.41 6.86 14.35
CA THR A 131 0.37 8.13 14.47
C THR A 131 -0.39 9.36 13.98
N LEU A 132 -1.70 9.26 13.81
CA LEU A 132 -2.53 10.39 13.43
C LEU A 132 -2.71 11.35 14.62
N GLU A 133 -2.44 12.62 14.38
CA GLU A 133 -2.70 13.74 15.28
C GLU A 133 -3.39 14.87 14.51
N MET A 134 -4.21 15.67 15.20
CA MET A 134 -4.84 16.85 14.61
C MET A 134 -4.52 18.06 15.47
N GLU A 135 -3.90 19.05 14.86
CA GLU A 135 -3.57 20.32 15.49
C GLU A 135 -4.81 21.16 15.76
N SER A 136 -4.67 22.17 16.62
CA SER A 136 -5.76 23.08 16.95
C SER A 136 -6.33 23.84 15.75
N ASP A 137 -5.56 24.04 14.70
CA ASP A 137 -6.00 24.73 13.48
C ASP A 137 -6.67 23.80 12.45
N GLY A 138 -6.88 22.52 12.80
CA GLY A 138 -7.43 21.51 11.89
C GLY A 138 -6.41 20.93 10.90
N ALA A 139 -5.11 21.19 11.08
CA ALA A 139 -4.07 20.45 10.37
C ALA A 139 -3.98 19.02 10.90
N LEU A 140 -3.71 18.07 10.01
CA LEU A 140 -3.42 16.69 10.36
C LEU A 140 -1.91 16.46 10.25
N TYR A 141 -1.36 15.81 11.26
CA TYR A 141 0.01 15.34 11.29
C TYR A 141 0.03 13.82 11.38
N TRP A 142 0.92 13.18 10.63
CA TRP A 142 1.17 11.74 10.76
C TRP A 142 2.61 11.38 10.38
N GLY A 143 3.08 10.20 10.81
CA GLY A 143 4.46 9.75 10.64
C GLY A 143 4.93 9.43 9.21
N GLY A 144 4.23 9.93 8.18
CA GLY A 144 4.49 9.63 6.76
C GLY A 144 4.29 8.15 6.37
N THR A 145 4.66 7.83 5.14
CA THR A 145 4.79 6.47 4.62
C THR A 145 6.24 6.22 4.19
N ARG A 146 6.69 4.97 4.29
CA ARG A 146 8.03 4.59 3.85
C ARG A 146 8.15 3.08 3.66
N GLY A 147 8.68 2.66 2.53
CA GLY A 147 8.97 1.29 2.18
C GLY A 147 10.45 1.10 1.86
N GLY A 148 10.89 -0.16 1.89
CA GLY A 148 12.22 -0.56 1.49
C GLY A 148 12.64 -1.87 2.15
N GLY A 149 13.35 -2.70 1.39
CA GLY A 149 13.68 -4.06 1.81
C GLY A 149 12.41 -4.92 1.85
N ASP A 150 12.14 -5.52 3.01
CA ASP A 150 10.99 -6.39 3.28
C ASP A 150 9.85 -5.67 4.03
N LEU A 151 9.92 -4.34 4.19
CA LEU A 151 9.00 -3.56 5.01
C LEU A 151 8.30 -2.45 4.23
N ALA A 152 7.02 -2.27 4.52
CA ALA A 152 6.21 -1.11 4.11
C ALA A 152 5.54 -0.50 5.33
N TYR A 153 5.71 0.81 5.56
CA TYR A 153 5.08 1.52 6.66
C TYR A 153 4.06 2.51 6.14
N VAL A 154 2.87 2.45 6.72
CA VAL A 154 1.75 3.30 6.35
C VAL A 154 1.14 3.90 7.62
N SER A 155 0.72 5.16 7.57
CA SER A 155 -0.01 5.77 8.68
C SER A 155 -1.44 5.23 8.75
N THR A 156 -2.00 5.06 9.95
CA THR A 156 -3.44 4.79 10.08
C THR A 156 -4.31 5.98 9.67
N ALA A 157 -3.74 7.17 9.53
CA ALA A 157 -4.39 8.30 8.87
C ALA A 157 -4.82 7.93 7.45
N SER A 158 -3.91 7.29 6.69
CA SER A 158 -4.21 6.80 5.35
C SER A 158 -5.35 5.81 5.41
N LEU A 159 -5.33 4.84 6.34
CA LEU A 159 -6.39 3.85 6.51
C LEU A 159 -7.78 4.45 6.78
N ARG A 160 -7.84 5.55 7.53
CA ARG A 160 -9.08 6.26 7.85
C ARG A 160 -9.62 7.06 6.68
N LEU A 161 -8.72 7.80 6.03
CA LEU A 161 -9.05 8.75 4.97
C LEU A 161 -9.22 8.10 3.60
N GLY A 162 -8.49 7.02 3.32
CA GLY A 162 -8.54 6.31 2.05
C GLY A 162 -9.74 5.40 1.97
N ARG A 163 -10.65 5.81 1.10
CA ARG A 163 -11.98 5.26 0.93
C ARG A 163 -12.26 4.99 -0.55
N PRO A 164 -12.43 3.72 -0.97
CA PRO A 164 -12.70 3.41 -2.38
C PRO A 164 -13.94 4.14 -2.90
N GLU A 165 -14.97 4.22 -2.05
CA GLU A 165 -16.24 4.90 -2.39
C GLU A 165 -16.06 6.41 -2.65
N ARG A 166 -14.97 7.01 -2.19
CA ARG A 166 -14.68 8.43 -2.38
C ARG A 166 -13.77 8.71 -3.55
N PHE A 167 -13.19 7.72 -4.23
CA PHE A 167 -12.23 7.97 -5.31
C PHE A 167 -12.76 8.94 -6.37
N ASN A 168 -14.02 8.77 -6.77
CA ASN A 168 -14.66 9.63 -7.76
C ASN A 168 -15.28 10.91 -7.16
N SER A 169 -15.05 11.19 -5.87
CA SER A 169 -15.60 12.36 -5.20
C SER A 169 -14.79 13.62 -5.50
N ASN A 170 -15.49 14.62 -6.04
CA ASN A 170 -14.99 15.98 -6.21
C ASN A 170 -15.37 16.90 -5.04
N GLU A 171 -15.88 16.33 -3.94
CA GLU A 171 -16.21 17.12 -2.77
C GLU A 171 -14.94 17.62 -2.10
N GLU A 172 -14.84 18.94 -1.93
CA GLU A 172 -13.79 19.58 -1.16
C GLU A 172 -13.81 19.08 0.29
N TYR A 173 -12.65 18.71 0.85
CA TYR A 173 -12.55 18.34 2.26
C TYR A 173 -12.40 19.55 3.18
N ALA A 174 -11.94 20.68 2.64
CA ALA A 174 -11.84 21.93 3.38
C ALA A 174 -13.21 22.34 3.92
N GLY A 175 -13.27 22.75 5.19
CA GLY A 175 -14.53 23.12 5.82
C GLY A 175 -15.39 21.92 6.27
N ARG A 176 -14.91 20.68 6.13
CA ARG A 176 -15.64 19.48 6.58
C ARG A 176 -15.10 18.92 7.87
N VAL A 177 -16.02 18.42 8.70
CA VAL A 177 -15.71 17.49 9.79
C VAL A 177 -15.80 16.08 9.23
N LEU A 178 -14.73 15.31 9.35
CA LEU A 178 -14.69 13.91 8.93
C LEU A 178 -14.88 13.00 10.17
N PRO A 179 -16.04 12.34 10.35
CA PRO A 179 -16.33 11.55 11.53
C PRO A 179 -15.31 10.43 11.79
N GLU A 180 -14.70 9.88 10.75
CA GLU A 180 -13.66 8.85 10.85
C GLU A 180 -12.37 9.32 11.54
N LEU A 181 -12.14 10.64 11.62
CA LEU A 181 -11.00 11.21 12.35
C LEU A 181 -11.33 11.41 13.83
N ALA A 182 -12.62 11.42 14.21
CA ALA A 182 -13.06 11.78 15.54
C ALA A 182 -12.42 10.88 16.61
N GLU A 183 -12.40 9.57 16.41
CA GLU A 183 -11.85 8.67 17.42
C GLU A 183 -10.33 8.82 17.60
N ALA A 184 -9.60 9.16 16.53
CA ALA A 184 -8.16 9.43 16.60
C ALA A 184 -7.87 10.71 17.41
N VAL A 185 -8.61 11.77 17.10
CA VAL A 185 -8.48 13.08 17.75
C VAL A 185 -8.83 13.01 19.23
N LYS A 186 -9.90 12.27 19.58
CA LYS A 186 -10.34 12.06 20.96
C LYS A 186 -9.27 11.41 21.83
N GLN A 187 -8.51 10.46 21.27
CA GLN A 187 -7.42 9.79 21.98
C GLN A 187 -6.18 10.69 22.12
N GLY A 188 -6.04 11.69 21.25
CA GLY A 188 -4.90 12.60 21.16
C GLY A 188 -4.82 13.68 22.21
N HIS A 189 -5.88 14.48 22.29
CA HIS A 189 -5.81 15.74 23.01
C HIS A 189 -6.74 15.80 24.23
N GLY A 190 -7.63 14.81 24.42
CA GLY A 190 -8.72 14.88 25.39
C GLY A 190 -9.75 15.99 25.10
N ASP A 191 -9.44 16.90 24.19
CA ASP A 191 -10.25 18.02 23.74
C ASP A 191 -11.33 17.55 22.76
N ARG A 192 -12.58 17.59 23.23
CA ARG A 192 -13.76 17.24 22.43
C ARG A 192 -14.07 18.29 21.36
N GLU A 193 -13.60 19.52 21.50
CA GLU A 193 -13.87 20.57 20.51
C GLU A 193 -13.18 20.28 19.19
N LEU A 194 -11.97 19.70 19.22
CA LEU A 194 -11.24 19.31 18.01
C LEU A 194 -12.08 18.38 17.11
N LEU A 195 -12.94 17.53 17.67
CA LEU A 195 -13.81 16.62 16.92
C LEU A 195 -14.82 17.32 16.01
N SER A 196 -15.14 18.57 16.35
CA SER A 196 -16.07 19.41 15.59
C SER A 196 -15.36 20.38 14.65
N ARG A 197 -14.02 20.41 14.66
CA ARG A 197 -13.26 21.36 13.85
C ARG A 197 -13.22 20.92 12.39
N PRO A 198 -13.59 21.82 11.46
CA PRO A 198 -13.42 21.56 10.05
C PRO A 198 -11.95 21.40 9.66
N LEU A 199 -11.67 20.53 8.70
CA LEU A 199 -10.35 20.46 8.07
C LEU A 199 -10.05 21.76 7.32
N LYS A 200 -8.80 22.23 7.41
CA LYS A 200 -8.33 23.37 6.60
C LYS A 200 -8.00 22.95 5.16
N GLU A 201 -7.93 23.90 4.23
CA GLU A 201 -7.63 23.68 2.81
C GLU A 201 -6.33 22.87 2.57
N ARG A 202 -5.36 22.99 3.48
CA ARG A 202 -4.12 22.21 3.48
C ARG A 202 -3.96 21.43 4.78
N ALA A 203 -5.02 20.77 5.21
CA ALA A 203 -4.98 19.91 6.40
C ALA A 203 -3.96 18.78 6.26
N LEU A 204 -3.56 18.47 5.03
CA LEU A 204 -2.74 17.34 4.68
C LEU A 204 -1.48 17.84 3.91
N PRO A 205 -0.41 18.29 4.58
CA PRO A 205 0.69 19.02 3.92
C PRO A 205 1.40 18.27 2.78
N ALA A 206 1.44 16.94 2.86
CA ALA A 206 2.02 16.07 1.83
C ALA A 206 1.07 15.76 0.67
N HIS A 207 -0.21 16.16 0.77
CA HIS A 207 -1.23 15.93 -0.24
C HIS A 207 -1.38 17.18 -1.10
N LEU A 208 -1.44 16.99 -2.42
CA LEU A 208 -1.55 18.11 -3.38
C LEU A 208 -2.95 18.25 -3.96
N GLY A 209 -3.93 17.52 -3.44
CA GLY A 209 -5.34 17.66 -3.82
C GLY A 209 -6.20 18.27 -2.71
N SER A 210 -7.36 18.79 -3.09
CA SER A 210 -8.33 19.45 -2.21
C SER A 210 -9.66 18.69 -2.06
N THR A 211 -9.84 17.60 -2.81
CA THR A 211 -11.07 16.79 -2.80
C THR A 211 -10.92 15.50 -2.00
N LEU A 212 -12.02 14.96 -1.48
CA LEU A 212 -12.06 13.66 -0.81
C LEU A 212 -11.54 12.51 -1.70
N GLY A 213 -11.77 12.56 -3.01
CA GLY A 213 -11.24 11.59 -3.95
C GLY A 213 -9.73 11.68 -4.12
N SER A 214 -9.18 12.90 -4.13
CA SER A 214 -7.73 13.10 -4.19
C SER A 214 -7.02 12.58 -2.94
N ILE A 215 -7.56 12.85 -1.74
CA ILE A 215 -7.02 12.29 -0.50
C ILE A 215 -7.07 10.77 -0.54
N SER A 216 -8.22 10.22 -0.94
CA SER A 216 -8.44 8.79 -0.88
C SER A 216 -7.48 8.05 -1.80
N GLY A 217 -7.31 8.57 -3.03
CA GLY A 217 -6.38 8.04 -4.00
C GLY A 217 -4.91 8.18 -3.58
N ASP A 218 -4.51 9.30 -2.97
CA ASP A 218 -3.17 9.45 -2.41
C ASP A 218 -2.90 8.44 -1.28
N CYS A 219 -3.89 8.19 -0.43
CA CYS A 219 -3.79 7.26 0.70
C CYS A 219 -3.58 5.81 0.23
N TYR A 220 -4.33 5.36 -0.77
CA TYR A 220 -4.13 4.03 -1.39
C TYR A 220 -2.86 3.98 -2.23
N GLY A 221 -2.56 5.04 -2.98
CA GLY A 221 -1.35 5.16 -3.77
C GLY A 221 -0.10 5.00 -2.91
N ALA A 222 -0.11 5.58 -1.70
CA ALA A 222 0.98 5.45 -0.74
C ALA A 222 1.18 4.00 -0.30
N LEU A 223 0.10 3.30 0.09
CA LEU A 223 0.19 1.88 0.42
C LEU A 223 0.81 1.08 -0.72
N LEU A 224 0.30 1.25 -1.95
CA LEU A 224 0.77 0.51 -3.12
C LEU A 224 2.23 0.80 -3.43
N HIS A 225 2.66 2.06 -3.32
CA HIS A 225 4.04 2.49 -3.56
C HIS A 225 5.00 1.87 -2.56
N GLU A 226 4.70 1.97 -1.26
CA GLU A 226 5.56 1.38 -0.24
C GLU A 226 5.58 -0.15 -0.32
N LEU A 227 4.45 -0.77 -0.71
CA LEU A 227 4.43 -2.20 -1.03
C LEU A 227 5.30 -2.53 -2.24
N GLY A 228 5.27 -1.72 -3.29
CA GLY A 228 6.15 -1.86 -4.45
C GLY A 228 7.62 -1.88 -4.03
N HIS A 229 8.03 -0.97 -3.16
CA HIS A 229 9.36 -0.99 -2.55
C HIS A 229 9.64 -2.27 -1.76
N ALA A 230 8.67 -2.74 -0.96
CA ALA A 230 8.81 -3.98 -0.21
C ALA A 230 8.91 -5.22 -1.13
N PHE A 231 8.36 -5.14 -2.34
CA PHE A 231 8.52 -6.17 -3.38
C PHE A 231 9.81 -6.02 -4.20
N GLY A 232 10.69 -5.07 -3.85
CA GLY A 232 11.97 -4.85 -4.50
C GLY A 232 11.93 -3.93 -5.72
N LEU A 233 10.85 -3.16 -5.91
CA LEU A 233 10.80 -2.14 -6.95
C LEU A 233 11.58 -0.89 -6.52
N PRO A 234 12.58 -0.42 -7.28
CA PRO A 234 13.21 0.88 -7.06
C PRO A 234 12.27 2.00 -7.53
N HIS A 235 12.63 3.26 -7.24
CA HIS A 235 12.01 4.36 -7.97
C HIS A 235 12.36 4.30 -9.46
N THR A 236 11.39 4.54 -10.34
CA THR A 236 11.63 4.60 -11.79
C THR A 236 11.83 6.04 -12.25
N GLY A 237 12.90 6.26 -13.02
CA GLY A 237 13.11 7.51 -13.76
C GLY A 237 13.30 8.75 -12.89
N GLU A 238 14.19 8.68 -11.90
CA GLU A 238 14.90 9.89 -11.44
C GLU A 238 15.70 10.43 -12.62
N LEU A 239 15.02 11.13 -13.54
CA LEU A 239 15.70 12.00 -14.47
C LEU A 239 16.53 12.98 -13.64
N PRO A 240 17.75 13.34 -14.06
CA PRO A 240 18.53 14.35 -13.39
C PRO A 240 17.65 15.58 -13.15
N VAL A 241 17.56 16.00 -11.90
CA VAL A 241 16.73 17.12 -11.47
C VAL A 241 17.22 18.35 -12.21
N VAL A 242 16.51 18.78 -13.26
CA VAL A 242 16.68 20.10 -13.86
C VAL A 242 15.82 21.05 -13.01
N PRO A 243 16.42 21.93 -12.19
CA PRO A 243 15.69 22.71 -11.18
C PRO A 243 14.52 23.52 -11.75
N ASP A 244 14.64 23.99 -12.98
CA ASP A 244 13.65 24.87 -13.62
C ASP A 244 12.44 24.12 -14.22
N LEU A 245 12.54 22.80 -14.42
CA LEU A 245 11.47 21.98 -15.00
C LEU A 245 10.64 21.22 -13.95
N GLN A 246 10.98 21.35 -12.66
CA GLN A 246 10.38 20.57 -11.58
C GLN A 246 8.86 20.77 -11.46
N LYS A 247 8.34 21.95 -11.81
CA LYS A 247 6.89 22.26 -11.77
C LYS A 247 6.11 21.70 -12.96
N GLU A 248 6.70 21.61 -14.15
CA GLU A 248 5.98 21.11 -15.34
C GLU A 248 6.13 19.59 -15.52
N VAL A 249 7.30 19.04 -15.19
CA VAL A 249 7.60 17.60 -15.32
C VAL A 249 6.89 16.76 -14.24
N SER A 250 6.63 17.33 -13.06
CA SER A 250 5.85 16.68 -12.00
C SER A 250 4.38 16.44 -12.38
N PHE A 251 3.83 17.20 -13.33
CA PHE A 251 2.45 17.00 -13.82
C PHE A 251 2.35 15.99 -14.98
N ARG A 252 3.30 16.01 -15.94
CA ARG A 252 3.27 15.09 -17.10
C ARG A 252 3.65 13.65 -16.75
N ASN A 253 4.36 13.43 -15.63
CA ASN A 253 4.83 12.11 -15.20
C ASN A 253 3.97 11.46 -14.11
N ALA A 254 2.75 11.95 -13.87
CA ALA A 254 1.84 11.52 -12.81
C ALA A 254 1.19 10.12 -13.02
N GLY A 255 1.80 9.24 -13.80
CA GLY A 255 1.19 7.98 -14.27
C GLY A 255 1.87 6.70 -13.80
N TRP A 256 2.97 6.74 -13.05
CA TRP A 256 3.70 5.53 -12.64
C TRP A 256 3.77 5.40 -11.13
N LEU A 257 3.52 4.19 -10.64
CA LEU A 257 3.43 3.87 -9.22
C LEU A 257 4.73 4.19 -8.50
N MET A 258 5.87 3.76 -9.05
CA MET A 258 7.16 3.87 -8.37
C MET A 258 7.91 5.18 -8.67
N ARG A 259 7.24 6.23 -9.15
CA ARG A 259 7.84 7.57 -9.16
C ARG A 259 7.72 8.21 -7.78
N THR A 260 8.52 9.25 -7.52
CA THR A 260 8.52 10.02 -6.26
C THR A 260 7.15 10.63 -5.89
N HIS A 261 6.17 10.59 -6.80
CA HIS A 261 4.81 11.04 -6.57
C HIS A 261 3.82 9.90 -6.89
N TRP A 262 3.42 9.16 -5.87
CA TRP A 262 2.53 7.99 -5.96
C TRP A 262 1.04 8.38 -5.88
N ARG A 263 0.50 9.01 -6.92
CA ARG A 263 -0.90 9.47 -6.87
C ARG A 263 -1.82 8.59 -7.68
N LEU A 264 -2.78 7.94 -7.02
CA LEU A 264 -3.97 7.48 -7.72
C LEU A 264 -4.91 8.68 -7.83
N ARG A 265 -5.03 9.31 -8.99
CA ARG A 265 -6.06 10.34 -9.17
C ARG A 265 -7.39 9.66 -9.46
N GLY A 266 -8.39 9.95 -8.64
CA GLY A 266 -9.76 9.44 -8.82
C GLY A 266 -10.61 10.19 -9.85
N ASN A 267 -10.01 11.08 -10.68
CA ASN A 267 -10.70 11.66 -11.84
C ASN A 267 -10.76 10.66 -13.00
N LEU A 268 -11.46 9.55 -12.80
CA LEU A 268 -11.79 8.55 -13.80
C LEU A 268 -13.13 8.83 -14.51
N VAL A 269 -13.87 9.86 -14.11
CA VAL A 269 -15.29 10.01 -14.52
C VAL A 269 -15.55 11.01 -15.65
N ARG A 270 -14.61 11.86 -16.10
CA ARG A 270 -14.85 12.71 -17.29
C ARG A 270 -13.60 12.92 -18.15
N GLY A 271 -13.34 11.98 -19.05
CA GLY A 271 -12.57 12.22 -20.28
C GLY A 271 -11.05 12.36 -20.17
N VAL A 272 -10.47 12.60 -18.99
CA VAL A 272 -9.01 12.59 -18.80
C VAL A 272 -8.57 11.18 -18.44
N ARG A 273 -8.40 10.33 -19.44
CA ARG A 273 -7.95 8.92 -19.34
C ARG A 273 -6.48 8.76 -18.88
N ASP A 274 -5.84 9.83 -18.39
CA ASP A 274 -4.38 10.02 -18.45
C ASP A 274 -3.57 9.88 -17.14
N ALA A 275 -4.16 9.63 -15.96
CA ALA A 275 -3.36 9.66 -14.72
C ALA A 275 -3.75 8.63 -13.64
N CYS A 276 -3.91 7.36 -14.02
CA CYS A 276 -3.79 6.28 -13.04
C CYS A 276 -2.32 5.95 -12.86
N ALA A 277 -1.80 6.00 -11.63
CA ALA A 277 -0.49 5.44 -11.32
C ALA A 277 -0.52 3.92 -11.60
N GLY A 278 0.15 3.50 -12.67
CA GLY A 278 0.32 2.10 -13.08
C GLY A 278 1.74 1.61 -12.88
N LEU A 279 1.97 0.31 -13.07
CA LEU A 279 3.32 -0.22 -13.14
C LEU A 279 3.93 0.06 -14.52
N THR A 280 5.24 0.28 -14.62
CA THR A 280 5.92 0.15 -15.92
C THR A 280 5.96 -1.32 -16.37
N GLY A 281 6.30 -1.57 -17.63
CA GLY A 281 6.52 -2.94 -18.11
C GLY A 281 7.62 -3.65 -17.32
N GLU A 282 8.72 -2.95 -17.04
CA GLU A 282 9.85 -3.47 -16.26
C GLU A 282 9.46 -3.77 -14.81
N GLU A 283 8.71 -2.88 -14.16
CA GLU A 283 8.19 -3.09 -12.81
C GLU A 283 7.26 -4.31 -12.76
N ALA A 284 6.33 -4.42 -13.72
CA ALA A 284 5.44 -5.59 -13.85
C ALA A 284 6.24 -6.89 -14.03
N ASP A 285 7.29 -6.87 -14.85
CA ASP A 285 8.15 -8.03 -15.08
C ASP A 285 8.95 -8.43 -13.83
N VAL A 286 9.46 -7.46 -13.06
CA VAL A 286 10.11 -7.73 -11.76
C VAL A 286 9.13 -8.40 -10.80
N LEU A 287 7.92 -7.84 -10.66
CA LEU A 287 6.89 -8.43 -9.80
C LEU A 287 6.47 -9.82 -10.29
N ALA A 288 6.28 -10.03 -11.59
CA ALA A 288 5.85 -11.32 -12.13
C ALA A 288 6.83 -12.47 -11.86
N ARG A 289 8.13 -12.15 -11.68
CA ARG A 289 9.20 -13.10 -11.29
C ARG A 289 9.38 -13.21 -9.77
N SER A 290 8.81 -12.30 -8.99
CA SER A 290 8.92 -12.33 -7.52
C SER A 290 8.25 -13.58 -6.94
N PRO A 291 8.87 -14.26 -5.96
CA PRO A 291 8.28 -15.44 -5.34
C PRO A 291 7.00 -15.13 -4.56
N PHE A 292 6.77 -13.85 -4.22
CA PHE A 292 5.52 -13.41 -3.61
C PHE A 292 4.33 -13.45 -4.58
N PHE A 293 4.55 -13.23 -5.88
CA PHE A 293 3.50 -13.12 -6.91
C PHE A 293 3.16 -14.47 -7.57
N ASN A 294 3.20 -15.55 -6.80
CA ASN A 294 2.89 -16.90 -7.28
C ASN A 294 1.39 -17.25 -7.21
N LYS A 295 0.55 -16.40 -6.61
CA LYS A 295 -0.89 -16.66 -6.51
C LYS A 295 -1.56 -16.26 -7.80
N ILE A 296 -2.00 -17.25 -8.58
CA ILE A 296 -2.89 -17.03 -9.73
C ILE A 296 -4.33 -17.00 -9.21
N LEU A 297 -5.03 -15.92 -9.51
CA LEU A 297 -6.44 -15.75 -9.19
C LEU A 297 -7.31 -16.45 -10.23
N ASP A 298 -8.31 -17.19 -9.76
CA ASP A 298 -9.35 -17.71 -10.64
C ASP A 298 -10.39 -16.63 -11.00
N ARG A 299 -11.30 -16.95 -11.92
CA ARG A 299 -12.36 -16.02 -12.36
C ARG A 299 -13.29 -15.58 -11.22
N ARG A 300 -13.52 -16.44 -10.22
CA ARG A 300 -14.39 -16.14 -9.09
C ARG A 300 -13.68 -15.17 -8.14
N GLU A 301 -12.42 -15.43 -7.81
CA GLU A 301 -11.60 -14.56 -6.96
C GLU A 301 -11.43 -13.17 -7.57
N VAL A 302 -11.18 -13.07 -8.89
CA VAL A 302 -11.13 -11.78 -9.58
C VAL A 302 -12.44 -11.02 -9.40
N LYS A 303 -13.60 -11.68 -9.59
CA LYS A 303 -14.92 -11.06 -9.40
C LYS A 303 -15.22 -10.68 -7.95
N GLU A 304 -14.69 -11.41 -6.97
CA GLU A 304 -14.85 -11.09 -5.55
C GLU A 304 -14.03 -9.84 -5.19
N LEU A 305 -12.77 -9.79 -5.64
CA LEU A 305 -11.90 -8.62 -5.47
C LEU A 305 -12.47 -7.38 -6.17
N ASP A 306 -12.94 -7.53 -7.41
CA ASP A 306 -13.52 -6.46 -8.21
C ASP A 306 -14.76 -5.83 -7.54
N ARG A 307 -15.66 -6.66 -7.00
CA ARG A 307 -16.83 -6.20 -6.24
C ARG A 307 -16.45 -5.43 -4.97
N GLY A 308 -15.37 -5.83 -4.30
CA GLY A 308 -14.87 -5.11 -3.11
C GLY A 308 -14.21 -3.77 -3.45
N CYS A 309 -13.84 -3.57 -4.72
CA CYS A 309 -13.12 -2.41 -5.21
C CYS A 309 -14.03 -1.26 -5.69
N GLY A 310 -15.33 -1.51 -5.91
CA GLY A 310 -16.29 -0.48 -6.35
C GLY A 310 -16.10 -0.04 -7.81
N ASP A 311 -16.50 1.19 -8.15
CA ASP A 311 -16.46 1.77 -9.52
C ASP A 311 -15.05 2.15 -10.01
N MET A 312 -14.05 1.41 -9.57
CA MET A 312 -12.69 1.65 -9.98
C MET A 312 -12.36 0.95 -11.28
N SER A 313 -11.56 1.61 -12.10
CA SER A 313 -10.95 0.97 -13.26
C SER A 313 -9.44 1.16 -13.21
N VAL A 314 -8.72 0.08 -13.48
CA VAL A 314 -7.28 0.11 -13.71
C VAL A 314 -7.06 0.09 -15.20
N VAL A 315 -6.47 1.17 -15.73
CA VAL A 315 -6.06 1.25 -17.13
C VAL A 315 -4.57 0.94 -17.20
N SER A 316 -4.20 -0.20 -17.79
CA SER A 316 -2.81 -0.46 -18.16
C SER A 316 -2.53 0.18 -19.52
N ARG A 317 -1.54 1.06 -19.58
CA ARG A 317 -1.00 1.54 -20.86
C ARG A 317 0.20 0.70 -21.21
N ARG A 318 0.15 0.01 -22.35
CA ARG A 318 1.37 -0.24 -23.10
C ARG A 318 1.64 1.02 -23.90
N PRO A 319 2.66 1.83 -23.59
CA PRO A 319 3.11 2.81 -24.56
C PRO A 319 3.51 2.02 -25.80
N ALA A 320 2.75 2.16 -26.89
CA ALA A 320 3.16 1.64 -28.19
C ALA A 320 4.26 2.57 -28.70
N ILE A 321 5.48 2.39 -28.21
CA ILE A 321 6.66 2.87 -28.92
C ILE A 321 6.97 1.76 -29.91
N GLY A 322 6.51 1.92 -31.15
CA GLY A 322 6.98 1.09 -32.25
C GLY A 322 8.47 1.36 -32.43
N LEU A 323 9.31 0.50 -31.86
CA LEU A 323 10.70 0.41 -32.24
C LEU A 323 10.77 -0.64 -33.34
N ASP A 324 10.67 -0.19 -34.59
CA ASP A 324 11.01 -1.03 -35.73
C ASP A 324 12.54 -1.06 -35.84
N GLY A 325 13.10 -2.25 -35.65
CA GLY A 325 14.53 -2.50 -35.77
C GLY A 325 14.77 -3.90 -36.30
N ARG A 326 15.68 -4.03 -37.27
CA ARG A 326 16.09 -5.33 -37.78
C ARG A 326 17.18 -5.88 -36.86
N VAL A 327 16.88 -6.95 -36.12
CA VAL A 327 17.85 -7.68 -35.31
C VAL A 327 18.56 -8.68 -36.23
N MET A 328 19.87 -8.55 -36.38
CA MET A 328 20.69 -9.56 -37.04
C MET A 328 21.66 -10.17 -36.03
N HIS A 329 21.93 -11.46 -36.19
CA HIS A 329 23.03 -12.13 -35.50
C HIS A 329 24.23 -12.13 -36.44
N ASP A 330 25.41 -11.80 -35.93
CA ASP A 330 26.64 -12.03 -36.67
C ASP A 330 27.01 -13.54 -36.67
N GLU A 331 28.06 -13.91 -37.41
CA GLU A 331 28.54 -15.30 -37.51
C GLU A 331 29.05 -15.87 -36.16
N GLY A 332 29.26 -15.01 -35.16
CA GLY A 332 29.62 -15.39 -33.79
C GLY A 332 28.42 -15.48 -32.83
N GLY A 333 27.19 -15.23 -33.30
CA GLY A 333 25.98 -15.22 -32.50
C GLY A 333 25.77 -13.94 -31.68
N GLN A 334 26.59 -12.90 -31.88
CA GLN A 334 26.44 -11.62 -31.21
C GLN A 334 25.28 -10.83 -31.84
N VAL A 335 24.43 -10.26 -31.00
CA VAL A 335 23.27 -9.47 -31.44
C VAL A 335 23.77 -8.09 -31.90
N VAL A 336 23.58 -7.78 -33.19
CA VAL A 336 23.88 -6.46 -33.76
C VAL A 336 22.58 -5.78 -34.15
N ILE A 337 22.31 -4.62 -33.54
CA ILE A 337 21.14 -3.80 -33.86
C ILE A 337 21.54 -2.84 -34.99
N GLN A 338 21.03 -3.09 -36.19
CA GLN A 338 21.50 -2.39 -37.41
C GLN A 338 20.87 -0.99 -37.58
N SER A 339 19.65 -0.79 -37.10
CA SER A 339 18.99 0.51 -37.02
C SER A 339 17.77 0.42 -36.10
N VAL A 340 17.45 1.56 -35.47
CA VAL A 340 16.21 1.75 -34.71
C VAL A 340 15.51 2.96 -35.32
N SER A 341 14.35 2.75 -35.93
CA SER A 341 13.46 3.86 -36.32
C SER A 341 12.29 3.89 -35.35
N GLY A 342 12.12 5.01 -34.64
CA GLY A 342 10.94 5.23 -33.81
C GLY A 342 9.83 5.85 -34.67
N SER A 343 8.72 5.14 -34.84
CA SER A 343 7.47 5.79 -35.24
C SER A 343 6.79 6.29 -33.97
N GLY A 344 6.82 7.61 -33.73
CA GLY A 344 5.96 8.21 -32.73
C GLY A 344 4.50 7.95 -33.11
N ALA A 345 3.68 7.46 -32.18
CA ALA A 345 2.24 7.52 -32.35
C ALA A 345 1.83 9.00 -32.36
N GLU A 346 1.26 9.48 -33.48
CA GLU A 346 0.62 10.80 -33.57
C GLU A 346 -0.60 10.91 -32.65
#